data_AF-Q49I43-F1
#
_entry.id   AF-Q49I43-F1
#
_cell.length_a   1.000
_cell.length_b   1.000
_cell.length_c   1.000
_cell.angle_alpha   90.00
_cell.angle_beta   90.00
_cell.angle_gamma   90.00
#
_symmetry.space_group_name_H-M   'P 1'
#
loop_
_entity.id
_entity.type
_entity.pdbx_description
1 polymer ?
#
loop_
_entity_poly.entity_id
_entity_poly.type
_entity_poly.pdbx_seq_one_letter_code
_entity_poly.pdbx_strand_id
1 'polypeptide(L)' 'MLDDCQKKTIQKVAKPGHIILFILNIILPGWGTMVSSCISLSGFSTHTLIVGFLQFITCWFILGWIWSIWWGYLIYKKSL' A
#
# COMPACT_ATOMS: atom_id res chain seq x y z
N MET A 1 -13.63 -13.05 -1.10
CA MET A 1 -12.39 -13.88 -1.04
C MET A 1 -11.14 -13.04 -1.29
N LEU A 2 -11.02 -12.31 -2.42
CA LEU A 2 -9.90 -11.37 -2.60
C LEU A 2 -9.94 -10.23 -1.57
N ASP A 3 -11.13 -9.67 -1.31
CA ASP A 3 -11.34 -8.56 -0.37
C ASP A 3 -10.99 -8.91 1.08
N ASP A 4 -11.21 -10.18 1.48
CA ASP A 4 -10.90 -10.68 2.82
C ASP A 4 -9.40 -10.81 3.05
N CYS A 5 -8.68 -11.33 2.05
CA CYS A 5 -7.22 -11.35 2.03
C CYS A 5 -6.66 -9.93 2.05
N GLN A 6 -7.22 -9.02 1.25
CA GLN A 6 -6.79 -7.62 1.22
C GLN A 6 -6.97 -6.95 2.58
N LYS A 7 -8.12 -7.14 3.26
CA LYS A 7 -8.33 -6.62 4.61
C LYS A 7 -7.30 -7.11 5.61
N LYS A 8 -6.86 -8.36 5.51
CA LYS A 8 -5.83 -8.93 6.38
C LYS A 8 -4.43 -8.38 6.06
N THR A 9 -4.13 -8.15 4.78
CA THR A 9 -2.83 -7.66 4.32
C THR A 9 -2.65 -6.15 4.49
N ILE A 10 -3.69 -5.32 4.33
CA ILE A 10 -3.55 -3.86 4.43
C ILE A 10 -3.11 -3.48 5.84
N GLN A 11 -2.00 -2.75 5.93
CA GLN A 11 -1.44 -2.32 7.21
C GLN A 11 -2.21 -1.14 7.80
N LYS A 12 -2.36 -1.13 9.13
CA LYS A 12 -2.94 0.01 9.85
C LYS A 12 -1.80 0.95 10.22
N VAL A 13 -1.87 2.20 9.77
CA VAL A 13 -0.78 3.18 9.91
C VAL A 13 -1.29 4.42 10.64
N ALA A 14 -0.53 4.98 11.59
CA ALA A 14 -0.95 6.14 12.38
C ALA A 14 -1.36 7.36 11.53
N LYS A 15 -2.33 8.18 11.99
CA LYS A 15 -2.61 9.54 11.49
C LYS A 15 -1.36 10.39 11.81
N PRO A 16 -0.67 11.08 10.86
CA PRO A 16 -0.99 11.45 9.47
C PRO A 16 -0.32 10.59 8.36
N GLY A 17 0.38 9.51 8.72
CA GLY A 17 1.25 8.75 7.80
C GLY A 17 0.54 8.13 6.59
N HIS A 18 -0.72 7.74 6.72
CA HIS A 18 -1.48 7.14 5.60
C HIS A 18 -1.79 8.12 4.46
N ILE A 19 -1.95 9.43 4.73
CA ILE A 19 -2.10 10.44 3.67
C ILE A 19 -0.78 10.58 2.90
N ILE A 20 0.34 10.61 3.62
CA ILE A 20 1.68 10.72 3.03
C ILE A 20 1.96 9.50 2.15
N LEU A 21 1.63 8.29 2.63
CA LEU A 21 1.75 7.06 1.85
C LEU A 21 0.83 7.02 0.64
N PHE A 22 -0.38 7.58 0.74
CA PHE A 22 -1.31 7.70 -0.39
C PHE A 22 -0.73 8.57 -1.49
N ILE A 23 -0.25 9.76 -1.14
CA ILE A 23 0.41 10.69 -2.08
C ILE A 23 1.67 10.04 -2.68
N LEU A 24 2.46 9.35 -1.85
CA LEU A 24 3.67 8.67 -2.31
C LEU A 24 3.37 7.56 -3.33
N ASN A 25 2.30 6.79 -3.16
CA ASN A 25 1.88 5.78 -4.14
C ASN A 25 1.34 6.38 -5.45
N ILE A 26 0.87 7.64 -5.46
CA ILE A 26 0.46 8.35 -6.68
C ILE A 26 1.70 8.77 -7.51
N ILE A 27 2.78 9.21 -6.85
CA ILE A 27 3.98 9.70 -7.55
C ILE A 27 4.95 8.55 -7.85
N LEU A 28 5.12 7.61 -6.91
CA LEU A 28 6.05 6.49 -6.96
C LEU A 28 5.31 5.19 -6.59
N PRO A 29 4.71 4.50 -7.58
CA PRO A 29 3.94 3.30 -7.31
C PRO A 29 4.81 2.20 -6.70
N GLY A 30 4.31 1.63 -5.61
CA GLY A 30 4.99 0.56 -4.88
C GLY A 30 5.86 1.05 -3.73
N TRP A 31 6.43 2.26 -3.80
CA TRP A 31 7.29 2.78 -2.73
C TRP A 31 6.49 3.12 -1.46
N GLY A 32 5.33 3.76 -1.62
CA GLY A 32 4.39 3.99 -0.52
C GLY A 32 3.92 2.69 0.11
N THR A 33 3.63 1.68 -0.69
CA THR A 33 3.22 0.37 -0.19
C THR A 33 4.35 -0.34 0.58
N MET A 34 5.60 -0.29 0.12
CA MET A 34 6.75 -0.86 0.82
C MET A 34 7.03 -0.14 2.16
N VAL A 35 7.01 1.20 2.17
CA VAL A 35 7.19 1.97 3.42
C VAL A 35 6.07 1.67 4.41
N SER A 36 4.82 1.55 3.94
CA SER A 36 3.67 1.18 4.79
C SER A 36 3.85 -0.17 5.50
N SER A 37 4.62 -1.09 4.91
CA SER A 37 4.94 -2.39 5.52
C SER A 37 5.88 -2.25 6.73
N CYS A 38 6.74 -1.23 6.74
CA CYS A 38 7.68 -0.95 7.81
C CYS A 38 7.07 -0.12 8.94
N ILE A 39 6.18 0.82 8.61
CA ILE A 39 5.58 1.75 9.58
C ILE A 39 4.20 1.31 10.11
N SER A 40 3.85 0.04 9.89
CA SER A 40 2.59 -0.51 10.38
C SER A 40 2.54 -0.62 11.90
N LEU A 41 1.42 -0.24 12.48
CA LEU A 41 1.11 -0.42 13.91
C LEU A 41 0.93 -1.90 14.28
N SER A 42 0.61 -2.76 13.31
CA SER A 42 0.41 -4.20 13.54
C SER A 42 1.69 -5.03 13.34
N GLY A 43 2.84 -4.38 13.15
CA GLY A 43 4.12 -5.02 12.90
C GLY A 43 4.44 -5.16 11.41
N PHE A 44 5.65 -5.66 11.12
CA PHE A 44 6.16 -5.77 9.76
C PHE A 44 5.38 -6.81 8.95
N SER A 45 4.91 -6.43 7.75
CA SER A 45 4.13 -7.33 6.90
C SER A 45 4.82 -7.57 5.56
N THR A 46 5.46 -8.73 5.46
CA THR A 46 6.15 -9.20 4.25
C THR A 46 5.22 -9.26 3.04
N HIS A 47 3.93 -9.58 3.23
CA HIS A 47 2.94 -9.57 2.14
C HIS A 47 2.76 -8.18 1.54
N THR A 48 2.72 -7.14 2.38
CA THR A 48 2.54 -5.75 1.92
C THR A 48 3.79 -5.27 1.19
N LEU A 49 4.97 -5.70 1.65
CA LEU A 49 6.23 -5.45 0.96
C LEU A 49 6.26 -6.12 -0.42
N ILE A 50 5.87 -7.39 -0.51
CA ILE A 50 5.80 -8.13 -1.78
C ILE A 50 4.81 -7.46 -2.75
N VAL A 51 3.65 -7.01 -2.26
CA VAL A 51 2.68 -6.27 -3.10
C VAL A 51 3.27 -4.95 -3.60
N GLY A 52 3.97 -4.20 -2.75
CA GLY A 52 4.67 -2.97 -3.16
C GLY A 52 5.76 -3.24 -4.20
N PHE A 53 6.52 -4.31 -4.03
CA PHE A 53 7.53 -4.74 -4.99
C PHE A 53 6.92 -5.18 -6.33
N LEU A 54 5.80 -5.91 -6.30
CA LEU A 54 5.06 -6.26 -7.51
C LEU A 54 4.52 -5.02 -8.22
N GLN A 55 3.98 -4.05 -7.47
CA GLN A 55 3.52 -2.76 -8.00
C GLN A 55 4.65 -1.98 -8.68
N PHE A 56 5.86 -2.04 -8.11
CA PHE A 56 7.04 -1.41 -8.70
C PHE A 56 7.43 -2.07 -10.04
N ILE A 57 7.46 -3.40 -10.11
CA ILE A 57 7.75 -4.13 -11.36
C ILE A 57 6.66 -3.93 -12.42
N THR A 58 5.39 -3.96 -12.01
CA THR A 58 4.25 -3.76 -12.92
C THR A 58 3.95 -2.30 -13.24
N CYS A 59 4.69 -1.35 -12.65
CA CYS A 59 4.59 0.07 -12.96
C CYS A 59 4.84 0.35 -14.45
N TRP A 60 5.72 -0.43 -15.09
CA TRP A 60 6.02 -0.28 -16.52
C TRP A 60 4.78 -0.42 -17.43
N PHE A 61 3.75 -1.13 -16.96
CA PHE A 61 2.54 -1.40 -17.72
C PHE A 61 1.36 -0.45 -17.40
N ILE A 62 1.56 0.64 -16.64
CA ILE A 62 0.50 1.56 -16.12
C ILE A 62 -0.51 0.87 -15.18
N LEU A 63 -0.73 -0.44 -15.34
CA LEU A 63 -1.53 -1.30 -14.46
C LEU A 63 -1.01 -1.30 -13.02
N GLY A 64 0.31 -1.34 -12.82
CA GLY A 64 0.92 -1.24 -11.49
C GLY A 64 0.66 0.12 -10.83
N TRP A 65 0.49 1.18 -11.62
CA TRP A 65 0.20 2.52 -11.14
C TRP A 65 -1.23 2.65 -10.63
N ILE A 66 -2.22 2.21 -11.42
CA ILE A 66 -3.65 2.20 -11.00
C ILE A 66 -3.83 1.33 -9.75
N TRP A 67 -3.18 0.16 -9.72
CA TRP A 67 -3.18 -0.71 -8.55
C TRP A 67 -2.60 0.00 -7.33
N SER A 68 -1.49 0.73 -7.48
CA SER A 68 -0.87 1.46 -6.38
C SER A 68 -1.78 2.56 -5.80
N ILE A 69 -2.52 3.29 -6.65
CA ILE A 69 -3.51 4.29 -6.22
C ILE A 69 -4.65 3.62 -5.43
N TRP A 70 -5.19 2.51 -5.93
CA TRP A 70 -6.22 1.74 -5.24
C TRP A 70 -5.76 1.25 -3.87
N TRP A 71 -4.50 0.77 -3.79
CA TRP A 71 -3.91 0.32 -2.54
C TRP A 71 -3.71 1.44 -1.53
N GLY A 72 -3.26 2.61 -2.00
CA GLY A 72 -3.16 3.79 -1.17
C GLY A 72 -4.52 4.24 -0.62
N TYR A 73 -5.58 4.20 -1.44
CA TYR A 73 -6.94 4.49 -0.99
C TYR A 73 -7.43 3.51 0.08
N LEU A 74 -7.11 2.23 -0.07
CA LEU A 74 -7.41 1.19 0.93
C LEU A 74 -6.68 1.43 2.25
N ILE A 75 -5.41 1.83 2.22
CA ILE A 75 -4.64 2.21 3.42
C ILE A 75 -5.27 3.43 4.11
N TYR A 76 -5.65 4.44 3.33
CA TYR A 76 -6.36 5.62 3.83
C TYR A 76 -7.69 5.24 4.50
N LYS A 77 -8.55 4.47 3.81
CA LYS A 77 -9.86 4.03 4.32
C LYS A 77 -9.74 3.17 5.58
N LYS A 78 -8.70 2.34 5.69
CA LYS A 78 -8.49 1.48 6.88
C LYS A 78 -7.99 2.27 8.10
N SER A 79 -7.40 3.43 7.87
CA SER A 79 -6.89 4.30 8.94
C SER A 79 -7.79 5.50 9.27
N LEU A 80 -8.82 5.76 8.45
CA LEU A 80 -9.91 6.65 8.81
C LEU A 80 -10.59 6.16 10.10
#